data_AF-A0AAJ6YI60-F1
#
_entry.id   AF-A0AAJ6YI60-F1
#
_cell.length_a   1.000
_cell.length_b   1.000
_cell.length_c   1.000
_cell.angle_alpha   90.00
_cell.angle_beta   90.00
_cell.angle_gamma   90.00
#
_symmetry.space_group_name_H-M   'P 1'
#
loop_
_entity.id
_entity.type
_entity.pdbx_description
1 polymer ?
#
loop_
_entity_poly.entity_id
_entity_poly.type
_entity_poly.pdbx_seq_one_letter_code
_entity_poly.pdbx_strand_id
1 'polypeptide(L)'
;MRLTSYVLKARTPQSDKVPLQEILQLKLKNKVSGKYDQKNEGSCVHEVLNLIGCLSDNQYENHKCSAEAEKLDLCYTRYRASKADLKYAKQKGLLMPGQKKFTHMQIRTLLKKYPI
;
A
#
# COMPACT_ATOMS: atom_id res chain seq x y z
N MET A 1 -12.34 1.89 -62.96
CA MET A 1 -12.01 2.46 -61.64
C MET A 1 -11.86 1.33 -60.64
N ARG A 2 -10.63 0.98 -60.24
CA ARG A 2 -10.34 -0.04 -59.21
C ARG A 2 -10.04 0.68 -57.90
N LEU A 3 -11.02 0.75 -57.01
CA LEU A 3 -10.88 1.32 -55.66
C LEU A 3 -11.38 0.34 -54.58
N THR A 4 -10.98 -0.93 -54.66
CA THR A 4 -11.40 -1.98 -53.70
C THR A 4 -10.26 -2.54 -52.85
N SER A 5 -9.13 -1.83 -52.72
CA SER A 5 -7.96 -2.30 -51.96
C SER A 5 -7.76 -1.65 -50.58
N TYR A 6 -8.57 -0.64 -50.21
CA TYR A 6 -8.34 0.13 -48.97
C TYR A 6 -9.22 -0.28 -47.77
N VAL A 7 -10.16 -1.23 -47.92
CA VAL A 7 -11.16 -1.55 -46.87
C VAL A 7 -10.78 -2.76 -45.99
N LEU A 8 -9.72 -3.53 -46.30
CA LEU A 8 -9.49 -4.84 -45.67
C LEU A 8 -8.37 -4.93 -44.62
N LYS A 9 -7.70 -3.82 -44.24
CA LYS A 9 -6.51 -3.88 -43.35
C LYS A 9 -6.71 -3.41 -41.91
N ALA A 10 -7.92 -3.07 -41.48
CA ALA A 10 -8.14 -2.52 -40.13
C ALA A 10 -8.23 -3.58 -39.01
N ARG A 11 -8.43 -4.86 -39.35
CA ARG A 11 -8.59 -5.97 -38.38
C ARG A 11 -7.80 -7.23 -38.77
N THR A 12 -6.73 -7.08 -39.54
CA THR A 12 -5.85 -8.23 -39.81
C THR A 12 -5.13 -8.60 -38.52
N PRO A 13 -5.07 -9.89 -38.13
CA PRO A 13 -4.28 -10.31 -36.99
C PRO A 13 -2.84 -9.87 -37.20
N GLN A 14 -2.18 -9.46 -36.12
CA GLN A 14 -0.78 -9.12 -36.18
C GLN A 14 0.02 -10.32 -36.69
N SER A 15 0.90 -10.08 -37.66
CA SER A 15 1.86 -11.09 -38.09
C SER A 15 2.96 -11.16 -37.03
N ASP A 16 2.99 -12.25 -36.25
CA ASP A 16 3.94 -12.46 -35.17
C ASP A 16 5.35 -12.74 -35.74
N LYS A 17 6.05 -11.67 -36.12
CA LYS A 17 7.46 -11.74 -36.56
C LYS A 17 8.41 -12.20 -35.45
N VAL A 18 7.96 -12.13 -34.20
CA VAL A 18 8.65 -12.66 -33.02
C VAL A 18 7.61 -13.38 -32.16
N PRO A 19 7.68 -14.72 -32.01
CA PRO A 19 6.73 -15.44 -31.19
C PRO A 19 6.91 -15.05 -29.73
N LEU A 20 5.79 -14.86 -29.01
CA LEU A 20 5.83 -14.65 -27.57
C LEU A 20 6.40 -15.89 -26.88
N GLN A 21 7.49 -15.71 -26.13
CA GLN A 21 8.01 -16.74 -25.25
C GLN A 21 7.45 -16.52 -23.84
N GLU A 22 6.38 -17.23 -23.50
CA GLU A 22 5.77 -17.15 -22.17
C GLU A 22 6.64 -17.82 -21.10
N ILE A 23 7.34 -17.01 -20.30
CA ILE A 23 8.00 -17.49 -19.06
C ILE A 23 6.94 -17.85 -18.01
N LEU A 24 5.80 -17.14 -18.03
CA LEU A 24 4.64 -17.37 -17.18
C LEU A 24 3.40 -17.29 -18.04
N GLN A 25 2.42 -18.13 -17.70
CA GLN A 25 1.13 -18.16 -18.37
C GLN A 25 0.45 -16.78 -18.32
N LEU A 26 -0.02 -16.29 -19.47
CA LEU A 26 -0.81 -15.07 -19.60
C LEU A 26 -2.25 -15.24 -19.07
N LYS A 27 -2.38 -15.68 -17.82
CA LYS A 27 -3.66 -15.82 -17.13
C LYS A 27 -3.65 -15.10 -15.79
N LEU A 28 -4.79 -14.50 -15.48
CA LEU A 28 -4.99 -13.87 -14.18
C LEU A 28 -5.00 -14.94 -13.08
N LYS A 29 -4.41 -14.60 -11.93
CA LYS A 29 -4.41 -15.45 -10.73
C LYS A 29 -5.48 -14.94 -9.78
N ASN A 30 -6.13 -15.85 -9.05
CA ASN A 30 -7.10 -15.51 -7.99
C ASN A 30 -6.43 -15.02 -6.69
N LYS A 31 -5.22 -14.43 -6.80
CA LYS A 31 -4.44 -13.89 -5.67
C LYS A 31 -3.53 -12.75 -6.13
N VAL A 32 -3.31 -11.80 -5.23
CA VAL A 32 -2.36 -10.70 -5.39
C VAL A 32 -1.17 -10.85 -4.42
N SER A 33 -0.02 -10.28 -4.80
CA SER A 33 1.17 -10.26 -3.95
C SER A 33 1.05 -9.17 -2.88
N GLY A 34 1.43 -9.48 -1.64
CA GLY A 34 1.45 -8.53 -0.52
C GLY A 34 2.79 -7.80 -0.33
N LYS A 35 3.72 -7.88 -1.29
CA LYS A 35 5.13 -7.49 -1.11
C LYS A 35 5.34 -6.03 -0.68
N TYR A 36 4.43 -5.11 -1.04
CA TYR A 36 4.55 -3.67 -0.75
C TYR A 36 3.57 -3.14 0.29
N ASP A 37 2.85 -4.01 1.01
CA ASP A 37 1.85 -3.59 2.02
C ASP A 37 2.48 -3.11 3.35
N GLN A 38 3.80 -3.20 3.49
CA GLN A 38 4.56 -2.74 4.66
C GLN A 38 5.24 -1.40 4.36
N LYS A 39 4.48 -0.31 4.48
CA LYS A 39 5.09 1.00 4.69
C LYS A 39 5.46 1.14 6.16
N ASN A 40 6.74 1.00 6.47
CA ASN A 40 7.30 1.38 7.76
C ASN A 40 7.69 2.85 7.70
N GLU A 41 6.68 3.73 7.69
CA GLU A 41 6.93 5.15 7.95
C GLU A 41 7.32 5.28 9.43
N GLY A 42 8.46 5.92 9.70
CA GLY A 42 8.92 6.17 11.07
C GLY A 42 7.89 7.03 11.80
N SER A 43 7.22 6.45 12.79
CA SER A 43 6.22 7.15 13.60
C SER A 43 6.89 8.03 14.64
N CYS A 44 6.36 9.24 14.82
CA CYS A 44 6.75 10.17 15.89
C CYS A 44 8.19 10.71 15.83
N VAL A 45 8.83 10.68 14.66
CA VAL A 45 10.22 11.15 14.50
C VAL A 45 10.34 12.64 14.84
N HIS A 46 9.34 13.43 14.46
CA HIS A 46 9.33 14.87 14.73
C HIS A 46 9.31 15.17 16.23
N GLU A 47 8.48 14.46 16.99
CA GLU A 47 8.36 14.60 18.44
C GLU A 47 9.63 14.14 19.16
N VAL A 48 10.26 13.07 18.67
CA VAL A 48 11.57 12.61 19.18
C VAL A 48 12.64 13.67 18.95
N LEU A 49 12.69 14.29 17.77
CA LEU A 49 13.67 15.34 17.47
C LEU A 49 13.49 16.57 18.36
N ASN A 50 12.24 16.97 18.63
CA ASN A 50 11.95 18.09 19.53
C ASN A 50 12.39 17.80 20.97
N LEU A 51 12.16 16.58 21.46
CA LEU A 51 12.63 16.16 22.78
C LEU A 51 14.15 16.18 22.87
N ILE A 52 14.84 15.65 21.85
CA ILE A 52 16.30 15.66 21.78
C ILE A 52 16.85 17.09 21.74
N GLY A 53 16.20 18.00 21.00
CA GLY A 53 16.53 19.43 20.98
C GLY A 53 16.44 20.06 22.36
N CYS A 54 15.29 19.89 23.03
CA CYS A 54 15.09 20.42 24.38
C CYS A 54 16.11 19.87 25.40
N LEU A 55 16.41 18.57 25.34
CA LEU A 55 17.38 17.95 26.23
C LEU A 55 18.80 18.50 25.99
N SER A 56 19.17 18.73 24.74
CA SER A 56 20.46 19.30 24.38
C SER A 56 20.62 20.73 24.91
N ASP A 57 19.58 21.55 24.82
CA ASP A 57 19.59 22.93 25.29
C ASP A 57 19.59 23.05 26.83
N ASN A 58 19.02 22.06 27.52
CA ASN A 58 18.83 22.06 28.97
C ASN A 58 19.75 21.09 29.73
N GLN A 59 20.91 20.73 29.16
CA GLN A 59 21.90 19.84 29.80
C GLN A 59 21.29 18.49 30.27
N TYR A 60 20.32 17.98 29.52
CA TYR A 60 19.63 16.71 29.79
C TYR A 60 18.78 16.69 31.07
N GLU A 61 18.34 17.85 31.56
CA GLU A 61 17.42 17.95 32.68
C GLU A 61 15.97 17.63 32.26
N ASN A 62 15.51 16.41 32.56
CA ASN A 62 14.18 15.91 32.18
C ASN A 62 13.01 16.81 32.63
N HIS A 63 13.14 17.48 33.77
CA HIS A 63 12.06 18.29 34.35
C HIS A 63 11.73 19.54 33.49
N LYS A 64 12.69 20.02 32.71
CA LYS A 64 12.52 21.19 31.81
C LYS A 64 11.87 20.82 30.48
N CYS A 65 11.89 19.55 30.11
CA CYS A 65 11.38 19.03 28.83
C CYS A 65 10.14 18.14 28.99
N SER A 66 9.37 18.32 30.08
CA SER A 66 8.18 17.53 30.37
C SER A 66 7.10 17.70 29.30
N ALA A 67 6.95 18.89 28.74
CA ALA A 67 5.98 19.18 27.69
C ALA A 67 6.29 18.42 26.38
N GLU A 68 7.55 18.32 25.99
CA GLU A 68 8.02 17.57 24.83
C GLU A 68 7.85 16.06 25.04
N ALA A 69 8.11 15.59 26.27
CA ALA A 69 7.91 14.19 26.65
C ALA A 69 6.43 13.78 26.59
N GLU A 70 5.51 14.63 27.07
CA GLU A 70 4.06 14.39 26.96
C GLU A 70 3.58 14.33 25.51
N LYS A 71 4.09 15.22 24.65
CA LYS A 71 3.77 15.22 23.21
C LYS A 71 4.24 13.93 22.53
N LEU A 72 5.43 13.43 22.90
CA LEU A 72 5.96 12.17 22.40
C LEU A 72 5.09 10.99 22.83
N ASP A 73 4.71 10.92 24.12
CA ASP A 73 3.85 9.85 24.64
C ASP A 73 2.47 9.85 23.98
N LEU A 74 1.88 11.04 23.79
CA LEU A 74 0.62 11.19 23.08
C LEU A 74 0.71 10.71 21.62
N CYS A 75 1.81 11.02 20.92
CA CYS A 75 2.03 10.51 19.57
C CYS A 75 2.16 8.98 19.57
N TYR A 76 2.94 8.44 20.51
CA TYR A 76 3.19 7.00 20.62
C TYR A 76 1.92 6.20 20.93
N THR A 77 1.11 6.67 21.88
CA THR A 77 -0.17 6.03 22.25
C THR A 77 -1.15 6.02 21.08
N ARG A 78 -1.31 7.15 20.37
CA ARG A 78 -2.14 7.23 19.15
C ARG A 78 -1.65 6.31 18.04
N TYR A 79 -0.33 6.26 17.82
CA TYR A 79 0.26 5.36 16.84
C TYR A 79 0.02 3.90 17.20
N ARG A 80 0.20 3.51 18.47
CA ARG A 80 -0.04 2.15 18.96
C ARG A 80 -1.50 1.74 18.76
N ALA A 81 -2.46 2.62 19.07
CA ALA A 81 -3.88 2.37 18.85
C ALA A 81 -4.19 2.18 17.35
N SER A 82 -3.75 3.10 16.49
CA SER A 82 -4.00 2.98 15.05
C SER A 82 -3.34 1.75 14.41
N LYS A 83 -2.14 1.35 14.88
CA LYS A 83 -1.52 0.08 14.46
C LYS A 83 -2.31 -1.14 14.89
N ALA A 84 -2.91 -1.13 16.08
CA ALA A 84 -3.77 -2.21 16.54
C ALA A 84 -5.03 -2.32 15.65
N ASP A 85 -5.67 -1.19 15.34
CA ASP A 85 -6.84 -1.14 14.45
C ASP A 85 -6.51 -1.61 13.04
N LEU A 86 -5.38 -1.16 12.48
CA LEU A 86 -4.90 -1.61 11.17
C LEU A 86 -4.59 -3.11 11.15
N LYS A 87 -4.00 -3.65 12.23
CA LYS A 87 -3.73 -5.08 12.36
C LYS A 87 -5.03 -5.88 12.38
N TYR A 88 -6.01 -5.44 13.18
CA TYR A 88 -7.32 -6.05 13.25
C TYR A 88 -8.06 -6.01 11.90
N ALA A 89 -8.06 -4.87 11.21
CA ALA A 89 -8.66 -4.72 9.90
C ALA A 89 -7.98 -5.63 8.84
N LYS A 90 -6.64 -5.70 8.85
CA LYS A 90 -5.88 -6.61 7.99
C LYS A 90 -6.22 -8.08 8.25
N GLN A 91 -6.35 -8.47 9.52
CA GLN A 91 -6.67 -9.85 9.91
C GLN A 91 -8.08 -10.25 9.48
N LYS A 92 -9.07 -9.39 9.70
CA LYS A 92 -10.46 -9.73 9.36
C LYS A 92 -10.76 -9.63 7.87
N GLY A 93 -9.94 -8.94 7.08
CA GLY A 93 -10.11 -8.85 5.62
C GLY A 93 -11.50 -8.33 5.22
N LEU A 94 -12.12 -7.51 6.08
CA LEU A 94 -13.50 -7.05 5.91
C LEU A 94 -13.59 -6.14 4.68
N LEU A 95 -14.52 -6.44 3.78
CA LEU A 95 -14.80 -5.60 2.62
C LEU A 95 -15.71 -4.46 3.08
N MET A 96 -15.16 -3.25 3.24
CA MET A 96 -15.96 -2.06 3.48
C MET A 96 -16.49 -1.50 2.14
N PRO A 97 -17.81 -1.34 1.98
CA PRO A 97 -18.38 -0.78 0.75
C PRO A 97 -17.93 0.68 0.56
N GLY A 98 -17.61 1.06 -0.68
CA GLY A 98 -17.17 2.42 -1.04
C GLY A 98 -15.69 2.73 -0.82
N GLN A 99 -14.90 1.77 -0.30
CA GLN A 99 -13.47 1.98 -0.08
C GLN A 99 -12.70 1.95 -1.42
N LYS A 100 -11.92 3.01 -1.71
CA LYS A 100 -11.09 3.09 -2.94
C LYS A 100 -9.75 2.37 -2.83
N LYS A 101 -9.28 2.10 -1.61
CA LYS A 101 -7.99 1.44 -1.34
C LYS A 101 -8.22 0.17 -0.53
N PHE A 102 -7.90 -0.98 -1.10
CA PHE A 102 -8.00 -2.28 -0.45
C PHE A 102 -6.61 -2.83 -0.11
N THR A 103 -6.52 -3.54 1.00
CA THR A 103 -5.35 -4.35 1.37
C THR A 103 -5.28 -5.61 0.51
N HIS A 104 -4.09 -6.21 0.38
CA HIS A 104 -3.93 -7.43 -0.41
C HIS A 104 -4.84 -8.58 0.09
N MET A 105 -5.12 -8.62 1.41
CA MET A 105 -6.00 -9.61 2.01
C MET A 105 -7.45 -9.42 1.58
N GLN A 106 -7.95 -8.19 1.59
CA GLN A 106 -9.30 -7.86 1.12
C GLN A 106 -9.46 -8.21 -0.36
N ILE A 107 -8.49 -7.85 -1.21
CA ILE A 107 -8.50 -8.18 -2.64
C ILE A 107 -8.47 -9.71 -2.84
N ARG A 108 -7.65 -10.42 -2.09
CA ARG A 108 -7.59 -11.89 -2.15
C ARG A 108 -8.92 -12.53 -1.75
N THR A 109 -9.61 -12.01 -0.74
CA THR A 109 -10.95 -12.48 -0.36
C THR A 109 -11.95 -12.22 -1.49
N LEU A 110 -11.88 -11.06 -2.14
CA LEU A 110 -12.74 -10.71 -3.26
C LEU A 110 -12.53 -11.63 -4.48
N LEU A 111 -11.27 -11.84 -4.89
CA LEU A 111 -10.92 -12.71 -6.03
C LEU A 111 -11.21 -14.19 -5.77
N LYS A 112 -11.25 -14.63 -4.51
CA LYS A 112 -11.73 -15.97 -4.16
C LYS A 112 -13.25 -16.11 -4.32
N LYS A 113 -13.99 -15.05 -4.03
CA LYS A 113 -15.46 -15.04 -4.14
C LYS A 113 -15.92 -15.01 -5.60
N TYR A 114 -15.18 -14.29 -6.45
CA TYR A 114 -15.44 -14.16 -7.88
C TYR A 114 -14.20 -14.57 -8.68
N PRO A 115 -13.96 -15.89 -8.84
CA PRO A 115 -12.87 -16.36 -9.67
C PRO A 115 -13.15 -16.05 -11.15
N ILE A 116 -12.05 -15.89 -11.90
CA ILE A 116 -12.05 -15.70 -13.36
C ILE A 116 -11.96 -17.06 -14.05
#